data_AF-A0AAV9X4T9-F1
#
_entry.id   AF-A0AAV9X4T9-F1
#
_cell.length_a   1.000
_cell.length_b   1.000
_cell.length_c   1.000
_cell.angle_alpha   90.00
_cell.angle_beta   90.00
_cell.angle_gamma   90.00
#
_symmetry.space_group_name_H-M   'P 1'
#
loop_
_entity.id
_entity.type
_entity.pdbx_description
1 polymer ?
#
loop_
_entity_poly.entity_id
_entity_poly.type
_entity_poly.pdbx_seq_one_letter_code
_entity_poly.pdbx_strand_id
1 'polypeptide(L)'
;MYTFASFIYHIIAMLQAFLLAAGVAAAYSLPNSNGAPPLAQKCGPSSAKIVCMHKYASVMPYHFYREPSNGKDPGSGNFASTNVSDPSFAQVADADIIVFDEAAFKILGDKPSVQKMFEIEKKGHEAPVYVPSMEKIFFGEPAAPAPLHQFVIDLNKEPPTLQPYTFDPPIYAPNGATIYKGKLYWAQSGGSKSLEGGRLEARPGIVAADPKTGKSETILNNFYGYYFNQINDLVVDSKGDIWFTDPQYAWFSNLSDTPPRLQPSTYRFRPSTGAVSIVDDTCRQPNGIAISADEKTMYIADSGSVNGDVSDSAQAMSGTTFNGTTVGRTIYAYDILKGKFLANKRPIYVAQDWIPDGVKVATNGYLVTGAGLGVDVIDPEEGTVVMRIQTDYPVQNLAFAGKDRKQLWMVGIGGVTRVNWELEGVKLE
;
A
#
# COMPACT_ATOMS: atom_id res chain seq x y z
N MET A 1 -22.23 15.23 62.63
CA MET A 1 -21.35 14.72 61.56
C MET A 1 -21.97 15.12 60.23
N TYR A 2 -21.13 15.56 59.29
CA TYR A 2 -21.37 16.35 58.07
C TYR A 2 -21.14 17.86 58.22
N THR A 3 -20.15 18.33 57.46
CA THR A 3 -19.71 19.70 57.18
C THR A 3 -19.49 19.75 55.66
N PHE A 4 -19.64 20.83 54.91
CA PHE A 4 -20.37 22.10 55.02
C PHE A 4 -20.31 22.65 53.58
N ALA A 5 -21.42 23.15 53.06
CA ALA A 5 -21.50 23.74 51.72
C ALA A 5 -22.05 25.17 51.82
N SER A 6 -21.62 26.00 50.87
CA SER A 6 -22.20 27.29 50.44
C SER A 6 -21.87 28.55 51.25
N PHE A 7 -21.25 29.56 50.61
CA PHE A 7 -22.00 30.73 50.10
C PHE A 7 -21.12 31.64 49.21
N ILE A 8 -21.75 32.22 48.17
CA ILE A 8 -21.20 33.12 47.13
C ILE A 8 -21.76 34.55 47.37
N TYR A 9 -21.10 35.56 46.77
CA TYR A 9 -21.49 36.98 46.49
C TYR A 9 -20.93 38.00 47.50
N HIS A 10 -20.25 39.13 47.18
CA HIS A 10 -19.96 39.83 45.92
C HIS A 10 -18.94 40.99 46.15
N ILE A 11 -18.25 41.43 45.07
CA ILE A 11 -17.67 42.77 44.80
C ILE A 11 -16.36 43.18 45.54
N ILE A 12 -15.23 43.17 44.82
CA ILE A 12 -14.50 44.34 44.31
C ILE A 12 -13.68 43.87 43.10
N ALA A 13 -13.94 44.49 41.95
CA ALA A 13 -13.25 44.28 40.68
C ALA A 13 -12.47 45.55 40.31
N MET A 14 -11.55 45.38 39.36
CA MET A 14 -10.87 46.39 38.53
C MET A 14 -9.65 47.09 39.14
N LEU A 15 -8.46 46.60 38.79
CA LEU A 15 -7.48 47.33 37.97
C LEU A 15 -6.23 46.45 37.81
N GLN A 16 -6.13 45.73 36.70
CA GLN A 16 -4.85 45.48 36.03
C GLN A 16 -5.14 45.02 34.60
N ALA A 17 -5.32 46.04 33.75
CA ALA A 17 -5.40 45.91 32.32
C ALA A 17 -3.99 45.68 31.75
N PHE A 18 -3.92 44.77 30.79
CA PHE A 18 -3.18 44.88 29.53
C PHE A 18 -1.91 45.74 29.51
N LEU A 19 -0.77 45.07 29.41
CA LEU A 19 0.34 45.53 28.58
C LEU A 19 0.76 44.38 27.67
N LEU A 20 0.25 44.45 26.44
CA LEU A 20 0.85 43.78 25.28
C LEU A 20 2.29 44.29 25.16
N ALA A 21 3.26 43.45 25.49
CA ALA A 21 4.58 43.54 24.89
C ALA A 21 4.58 42.61 23.68
N ALA A 22 4.40 43.18 22.50
CA ALA A 22 4.71 42.55 21.23
C ALA A 22 6.21 42.25 21.19
N GLY A 23 6.61 41.11 21.77
CA GLY A 23 7.88 40.48 21.47
C GLY A 23 7.77 39.87 20.09
N VAL A 24 8.21 40.61 19.07
CA VAL A 24 8.61 40.00 17.80
C VAL A 24 9.75 39.04 18.16
N ALA A 25 9.41 37.79 18.42
CA ALA A 25 10.37 36.70 18.32
C ALA A 25 10.69 36.60 16.82
N ALA A 26 11.59 37.48 16.37
CA ALA A 26 12.34 37.20 15.18
C ALA A 26 13.01 35.85 15.45
N ALA A 27 12.51 34.80 14.80
CA ALA A 27 13.29 33.61 14.60
C ALA A 27 14.57 34.10 13.93
N TYR A 28 15.63 34.24 14.71
CA TYR A 28 16.96 34.37 14.17
C TYR A 28 17.20 33.04 13.46
N SER A 29 16.92 33.03 12.15
CA SER A 29 17.54 32.10 11.26
C SER A 29 19.04 32.34 11.42
N LEU A 30 19.69 31.48 12.20
CA LEU A 30 21.13 31.36 12.09
C LEU A 30 21.39 31.06 10.62
N PRO A 31 22.15 31.91 9.89
CA PRO A 31 22.68 31.51 8.61
C PRO A 31 23.41 30.18 8.84
N ASN A 32 23.29 29.22 7.92
CA ASN A 32 24.05 27.98 7.94
C ASN A 32 25.54 28.31 8.09
N SER A 33 26.04 28.35 9.33
CA SER A 33 27.29 29.04 9.66
C SER A 33 28.53 28.18 9.40
N ASN A 34 28.36 26.99 8.80
CA ASN A 34 29.43 26.03 8.59
C ASN A 34 29.60 25.57 7.12
N GLY A 35 28.89 26.16 6.15
CA GLY A 35 29.02 25.73 4.74
C GLY A 35 28.58 24.28 4.48
N ALA A 36 27.79 23.68 5.38
CA ALA A 36 27.18 22.38 5.18
C ALA A 36 26.13 22.48 4.05
N PRO A 37 26.03 21.47 3.16
CA PRO A 37 25.01 21.44 2.12
C PRO A 37 23.60 21.44 2.75
N PRO A 38 22.59 22.03 2.08
CA PRO A 38 21.21 22.00 2.56
C PRO A 38 20.73 20.55 2.70
N LEU A 39 19.91 20.26 3.70
CA LEU A 39 19.33 18.93 3.90
C LEU A 39 18.47 18.49 2.70
N ALA A 40 17.78 19.42 2.05
CA ALA A 40 16.96 19.16 0.88
C ALA A 40 17.23 20.20 -0.23
N GLN A 41 17.32 19.74 -1.48
CA GLN A 41 17.59 20.64 -2.61
C GLN A 41 16.82 20.20 -3.87
N LYS A 42 16.23 21.14 -4.60
CA LYS A 42 15.69 20.86 -5.94
C LYS A 42 16.77 20.29 -6.86
N CYS A 43 16.43 19.23 -7.57
CA CYS A 43 17.38 18.51 -8.43
C CYS A 43 16.68 17.87 -9.63
N GLY A 44 17.44 17.17 -10.48
CA GLY A 44 16.88 16.36 -11.57
C GLY A 44 16.23 17.15 -12.71
N PRO A 45 15.52 16.45 -13.61
CA PRO A 45 14.79 17.06 -14.72
C PRO A 45 13.66 17.98 -14.25
N SER A 46 13.41 19.05 -14.99
CA SER A 46 12.36 20.03 -14.67
C SER A 46 10.93 19.60 -15.03
N SER A 47 10.76 18.40 -15.61
CA SER A 47 9.44 17.86 -15.97
C SER A 47 8.61 17.40 -14.76
N ALA A 48 9.24 17.27 -13.60
CA ALA A 48 8.59 16.96 -12.32
C ALA A 48 9.22 17.81 -11.20
N LYS A 49 8.51 17.99 -10.08
CA LYS A 49 9.09 18.63 -8.89
C LYS A 49 9.89 17.60 -8.10
N ILE A 50 11.21 17.61 -8.27
CA ILE A 50 12.10 16.65 -7.63
C ILE A 50 12.95 17.34 -6.56
N VAL A 51 13.03 16.74 -5.37
CA VAL A 51 13.88 17.19 -4.27
C VAL A 51 14.83 16.05 -3.87
N CYS A 52 16.12 16.34 -3.81
CA CYS A 52 17.16 15.43 -3.36
C CYS A 52 17.45 15.65 -1.88
N MET A 53 17.54 14.55 -1.13
CA MET A 53 17.85 14.56 0.29
C MET A 53 19.36 14.32 0.48
N HIS A 54 20.01 15.22 1.22
CA HIS A 54 21.40 15.01 1.59
C HIS A 54 21.54 13.80 2.53
N LYS A 55 22.43 12.86 2.17
CA LYS A 55 22.71 11.64 2.97
C LYS A 55 21.45 10.91 3.42
N TYR A 56 20.52 10.66 2.49
CA TYR A 56 19.26 9.95 2.75
C TYR A 56 18.40 10.60 3.85
N ALA A 57 18.66 11.86 4.21
CA ALA A 57 18.14 12.52 5.41
C ALA A 57 18.39 11.76 6.72
N SER A 58 19.39 10.87 6.77
CA SER A 58 19.72 10.07 7.95
C SER A 58 20.49 10.87 9.01
N VAL A 59 21.06 12.01 8.64
CA VAL A 59 21.79 12.93 9.53
C VAL A 59 21.16 14.31 9.46
N MET A 60 20.03 14.47 10.17
CA MET A 60 19.33 15.75 10.29
C MET A 60 19.97 16.63 11.38
N PRO A 61 19.92 17.96 11.26
CA PRO A 61 20.39 18.85 12.32
C PRO A 61 19.53 18.69 13.58
N TYR A 62 20.21 18.60 14.73
CA TYR A 62 19.52 18.54 16.02
C TYR A 62 18.95 19.92 16.40
N HIS A 63 17.73 20.03 16.92
CA HIS A 63 16.76 18.96 17.14
C HIS A 63 15.85 18.81 15.91
N PHE A 64 15.40 17.58 15.68
CA PHE A 64 14.34 17.25 14.73
C PHE A 64 13.35 16.30 15.40
N TYR A 65 12.11 16.31 14.94
CA TYR A 65 11.05 15.49 15.51
C TYR A 65 9.93 15.27 14.49
N ARG A 66 9.42 14.03 14.44
CA ARG A 66 8.24 13.66 13.65
C ARG A 66 7.18 13.14 14.60
N GLU A 67 6.00 13.75 14.57
CA GLU A 67 4.87 13.25 15.34
C GLU A 67 4.48 11.85 14.86
N PRO A 68 4.15 10.91 15.76
CA PRO A 68 3.59 9.62 15.37
C PRO A 68 2.28 9.80 14.58
N SER A 69 1.98 8.84 13.71
CA SER A 69 0.66 8.75 13.07
C SER A 69 -0.43 8.65 14.14
N ASN A 70 -1.54 9.36 13.92
CA ASN A 70 -2.71 9.30 14.79
C ASN A 70 -3.62 8.08 14.50
N GLY A 71 -3.23 7.24 13.53
CA GLY A 71 -3.95 6.02 13.13
C GLY A 71 -5.30 6.24 12.45
N LYS A 72 -5.64 7.48 12.10
CA LYS A 72 -6.92 7.85 11.47
C LYS A 72 -6.73 8.64 10.17
N ASP A 73 -5.74 9.53 10.16
CA ASP A 73 -5.42 10.39 9.04
C ASP A 73 -4.14 9.90 8.35
N PRO A 74 -4.23 9.39 7.12
CA PRO A 74 -3.08 8.99 6.33
C PRO A 74 -1.99 10.05 6.17
N GLY A 75 -2.35 11.33 6.25
CA GLY A 75 -1.41 12.45 6.22
C GLY A 75 -0.69 12.70 7.55
N SER A 76 -1.12 12.10 8.65
CA SER A 76 -0.44 12.27 9.94
C SER A 76 0.87 11.48 10.02
N GLY A 77 1.91 12.11 10.58
CA GLY A 77 3.20 11.48 10.82
C GLY A 77 3.95 11.05 9.57
N ASN A 78 3.72 11.72 8.44
CA ASN A 78 4.41 11.44 7.18
C ASN A 78 5.84 12.05 7.14
N PHE A 79 6.68 11.62 6.21
CA PHE A 79 8.06 12.09 6.06
C PHE A 79 8.18 13.62 5.93
N ALA A 80 7.37 14.23 5.07
CA ALA A 80 7.38 15.68 4.83
C ALA A 80 6.96 16.51 6.05
N SER A 81 6.23 15.90 7.00
CA SER A 81 5.77 16.57 8.24
C SER A 81 6.83 16.64 9.34
N THR A 82 8.04 16.12 9.10
CA THR A 82 9.14 16.18 10.08
C THR A 82 9.52 17.64 10.37
N ASN A 83 9.49 18.03 11.65
CA ASN A 83 10.04 19.31 12.08
C ASN A 83 11.56 19.20 12.13
N VAL A 84 12.26 20.00 11.33
CA VAL A 84 13.72 20.02 11.22
C VAL A 84 14.21 21.45 11.26
N SER A 85 15.29 21.70 12.00
CA SER A 85 15.96 23.00 12.06
C SER A 85 16.80 23.32 10.81
N ASP A 86 16.26 23.03 9.62
CA ASP A 86 16.82 23.39 8.31
C ASP A 86 15.68 23.85 7.38
N PRO A 87 15.63 25.14 7.00
CA PRO A 87 14.53 25.68 6.20
C PRO A 87 14.42 25.06 4.81
N SER A 88 15.50 24.46 4.29
CA SER A 88 15.46 23.76 3.00
C SER A 88 14.53 22.56 3.01
N PHE A 89 14.27 21.94 4.18
CA PHE A 89 13.40 20.78 4.32
C PHE A 89 11.94 21.07 3.95
N ALA A 90 11.49 22.32 4.03
CA ALA A 90 10.14 22.71 3.61
C ALA A 90 9.83 22.37 2.15
N GLN A 91 10.85 22.24 1.29
CA GLN A 91 10.70 21.85 -0.12
C GLN A 91 10.15 20.42 -0.29
N VAL A 92 10.30 19.55 0.72
CA VAL A 92 9.88 18.14 0.66
C VAL A 92 8.37 18.02 0.52
N ALA A 93 7.59 18.89 1.19
CA ALA A 93 6.13 18.84 1.15
C ALA A 93 5.54 19.16 -0.23
N ASP A 94 6.25 19.95 -1.05
CA ASP A 94 5.80 20.38 -2.37
C ASP A 94 6.32 19.50 -3.52
N ALA A 95 7.17 18.51 -3.21
CA ALA A 95 7.81 17.67 -4.20
C ALA A 95 6.88 16.56 -4.70
N ASP A 96 6.88 16.29 -6.01
CA ASP A 96 6.25 15.10 -6.56
C ASP A 96 7.12 13.86 -6.28
N ILE A 97 8.45 14.06 -6.24
CA ILE A 97 9.44 13.00 -6.10
C ILE A 97 10.51 13.43 -5.09
N ILE A 98 10.76 12.57 -4.10
CA ILE A 98 11.86 12.72 -3.14
C ILE A 98 12.93 11.69 -3.51
N VAL A 99 14.14 12.16 -3.82
CA VAL A 99 15.29 11.31 -4.16
C VAL A 99 16.20 11.20 -2.94
N PHE A 100 16.52 9.97 -2.54
CA PHE A 100 17.46 9.71 -1.45
C PHE A 100 18.81 9.19 -1.99
N ASP A 101 18.80 8.52 -3.14
CA ASP A 101 19.95 7.94 -3.82
C ASP A 101 20.03 8.40 -5.29
N GLU A 102 21.22 8.74 -5.78
CA GLU A 102 21.42 9.20 -7.17
C GLU A 102 21.07 8.13 -8.23
N ALA A 103 21.04 6.84 -7.86
CA ALA A 103 20.52 5.76 -8.71
C ALA A 103 19.09 6.03 -9.20
N ALA A 104 18.30 6.84 -8.46
CA ALA A 104 16.98 7.30 -8.87
C ALA A 104 16.98 7.98 -10.24
N PHE A 105 18.04 8.70 -10.64
CA PHE A 105 18.04 9.41 -11.91
C PHE A 105 18.06 8.48 -13.13
N LYS A 106 18.67 7.30 -13.00
CA LYS A 106 18.58 6.27 -14.04
C LYS A 106 17.18 5.69 -14.12
N ILE A 107 16.49 5.57 -12.99
CA ILE A 107 15.10 5.10 -12.90
C ILE A 107 14.14 6.14 -13.49
N LEU A 108 14.36 7.43 -13.22
CA LEU A 108 13.48 8.51 -13.67
C LEU A 108 13.65 8.86 -15.15
N GLY A 109 14.87 8.76 -15.68
CA GLY A 109 15.20 9.19 -17.02
C GLY A 109 15.14 10.72 -17.20
N ASP A 110 15.06 11.16 -18.45
CA ASP A 110 15.20 12.58 -18.80
C ASP A 110 13.91 13.40 -18.61
N LYS A 111 12.75 12.75 -18.64
CA LYS A 111 11.43 13.41 -18.61
C LYS A 111 10.41 12.66 -17.75
N PRO A 112 10.69 12.40 -16.46
CA PRO A 112 9.72 11.79 -15.57
C PRO A 112 8.47 12.68 -15.43
N SER A 113 7.33 12.06 -15.15
CA SER A 113 6.09 12.78 -14.84
C SER A 113 5.26 12.04 -13.81
N VAL A 114 4.63 12.75 -12.89
CA VAL A 114 3.65 12.22 -11.93
C VAL A 114 2.32 12.94 -12.18
N GLN A 115 1.28 12.19 -12.57
CA GLN A 115 0.00 12.78 -12.98
C GLN A 115 -1.18 12.05 -12.32
N LYS A 116 -1.97 12.77 -11.52
CA LYS A 116 -3.27 12.28 -11.06
C LYS A 116 -4.22 12.20 -12.26
N MET A 117 -4.55 10.98 -12.67
CA MET A 117 -5.34 10.69 -13.86
C MET A 117 -6.83 10.77 -13.58
N PHE A 118 -7.25 10.26 -12.41
CA PHE A 118 -8.64 10.19 -12.01
C PHE A 118 -8.78 10.54 -10.53
N GLU A 119 -9.79 11.36 -10.22
CA GLU A 119 -10.37 11.45 -8.88
C GLU A 119 -11.45 10.37 -8.79
N ILE A 120 -11.39 9.54 -7.76
CA ILE A 120 -12.36 8.46 -7.52
C ILE A 120 -12.92 8.57 -6.10
N GLU A 121 -13.88 7.71 -5.74
CA GLU A 121 -14.46 7.74 -4.40
C GLU A 121 -13.37 7.56 -3.32
N LYS A 122 -13.54 8.20 -2.17
CA LYS A 122 -12.63 8.07 -1.01
C LYS A 122 -12.87 6.75 -0.27
N LYS A 123 -12.72 5.65 -1.00
CA LYS A 123 -12.79 4.26 -0.54
C LYS A 123 -11.52 3.55 -0.95
N GLY A 124 -11.27 2.38 -0.35
CA GLY A 124 -10.16 1.55 -0.79
C GLY A 124 -10.30 1.14 -2.26
N HIS A 125 -9.21 1.20 -3.00
CA HIS A 125 -9.11 0.69 -4.37
C HIS A 125 -7.81 -0.08 -4.49
N GLU A 126 -7.88 -1.27 -5.07
CA GLU A 126 -6.91 -2.34 -4.88
C GLU A 126 -6.74 -3.16 -6.16
N ALA A 127 -5.82 -4.13 -6.17
CA ALA A 127 -5.64 -5.09 -7.26
C ALA A 127 -5.46 -4.48 -8.68
N PRO A 128 -4.71 -3.38 -8.90
CA PRO A 128 -4.43 -2.95 -10.26
C PRO A 128 -3.63 -4.05 -10.99
N VAL A 129 -4.14 -4.48 -12.14
CA VAL A 129 -3.51 -5.48 -13.00
C VAL A 129 -3.62 -5.06 -14.46
N TYR A 130 -2.48 -4.97 -15.13
CA TYR A 130 -2.41 -4.62 -16.54
C TYR A 130 -2.59 -5.87 -17.42
N VAL A 131 -3.43 -5.75 -18.45
CA VAL A 131 -3.68 -6.78 -19.47
C VAL A 131 -3.10 -6.29 -20.81
N PRO A 132 -1.85 -6.68 -21.15
CA PRO A 132 -1.16 -6.13 -22.31
C PRO A 132 -1.90 -6.36 -23.64
N SER A 133 -2.50 -7.54 -23.81
CA SER A 133 -3.23 -7.88 -25.05
C SER A 133 -4.46 -7.00 -25.32
N MET A 134 -4.90 -6.23 -24.33
CA MET A 134 -6.06 -5.35 -24.42
C MET A 134 -5.70 -3.88 -24.20
N GLU A 135 -4.47 -3.56 -23.75
CA GLU A 135 -4.07 -2.21 -23.30
C GLU A 135 -5.03 -1.67 -22.22
N LYS A 136 -5.33 -2.49 -21.21
CA LYS A 136 -6.27 -2.15 -20.13
C LYS A 136 -5.72 -2.48 -18.76
N ILE A 137 -6.10 -1.69 -17.77
CA ILE A 137 -5.82 -1.97 -16.36
C ILE A 137 -7.15 -2.25 -15.68
N PHE A 138 -7.24 -3.39 -15.00
CA PHE A 138 -8.37 -3.74 -14.15
C PHE A 138 -7.99 -3.47 -12.69
N PHE A 139 -8.91 -3.03 -11.85
CA PHE A 139 -8.70 -2.89 -10.41
C PHE A 139 -10.02 -3.02 -9.64
N GLY A 140 -9.94 -3.29 -8.34
CA GLY A 140 -11.09 -3.61 -7.48
C GLY A 140 -11.37 -2.58 -6.38
N GLU A 141 -12.56 -2.66 -5.78
CA GLU A 141 -12.93 -2.00 -4.53
C GLU A 141 -13.11 -3.09 -3.46
N PRO A 142 -12.25 -3.19 -2.42
CA PRO A 142 -12.26 -4.30 -1.46
C PRO A 142 -13.21 -4.05 -0.26
N ALA A 143 -14.20 -3.16 -0.37
CA ALA A 143 -15.02 -2.70 0.77
C ALA A 143 -16.54 -2.90 0.58
N ALA A 144 -17.28 -3.25 1.64
CA ALA A 144 -18.72 -3.55 1.59
C ALA A 144 -19.65 -2.41 2.08
N PRO A 145 -20.94 -2.37 1.65
CA PRO A 145 -21.53 -3.15 0.57
C PRO A 145 -20.93 -2.68 -0.76
N ALA A 146 -20.12 -3.54 -1.36
CA ALA A 146 -19.34 -3.20 -2.54
C ALA A 146 -20.33 -3.16 -3.70
N PRO A 147 -20.28 -2.18 -4.60
CA PRO A 147 -20.67 -2.48 -5.95
C PRO A 147 -19.91 -3.73 -6.40
N LEU A 148 -20.58 -4.72 -6.98
CA LEU A 148 -19.94 -5.92 -7.53
C LEU A 148 -19.01 -5.61 -8.72
N HIS A 149 -18.96 -4.35 -9.11
CA HIS A 149 -18.16 -3.82 -10.19
C HIS A 149 -16.71 -3.65 -9.74
N GLN A 150 -15.80 -4.18 -10.55
CA GLN A 150 -14.43 -3.75 -10.70
C GLN A 150 -14.40 -2.48 -11.56
N PHE A 151 -13.21 -1.95 -11.79
CA PHE A 151 -12.98 -0.82 -12.67
C PHE A 151 -12.01 -1.20 -13.79
N VAL A 152 -12.15 -0.53 -14.92
CA VAL A 152 -11.28 -0.70 -16.08
C VAL A 152 -10.82 0.67 -16.57
N ILE A 153 -9.50 0.82 -16.67
CA ILE A 153 -8.85 1.93 -17.37
C ILE A 153 -8.51 1.45 -18.78
N ASP A 154 -9.01 2.14 -19.79
CA ASP A 154 -8.70 1.88 -21.20
C ASP A 154 -7.57 2.80 -21.67
N LEU A 155 -6.39 2.22 -21.92
CA LEU A 155 -5.20 2.94 -22.37
C LEU A 155 -5.16 3.11 -23.90
N ASN A 156 -6.14 2.58 -24.64
CA ASN A 156 -6.27 2.82 -26.08
C ASN A 156 -6.88 4.20 -26.40
N LYS A 157 -7.21 4.99 -25.38
CA LYS A 157 -7.78 6.35 -25.48
C LYS A 157 -6.78 7.36 -24.93
N GLU A 158 -6.79 8.56 -25.50
CA GLU A 158 -6.02 9.70 -24.99
C GLU A 158 -6.97 10.90 -24.82
N PRO A 159 -7.23 11.36 -23.58
CA PRO A 159 -6.78 10.75 -22.33
C PRO A 159 -7.40 9.35 -22.08
N PRO A 160 -6.75 8.49 -21.28
CA PRO A 160 -7.33 7.21 -20.86
C PRO A 160 -8.70 7.37 -20.21
N THR A 161 -9.57 6.37 -20.35
CA THR A 161 -10.94 6.41 -19.79
C THR A 161 -11.11 5.38 -18.67
N LEU A 162 -11.86 5.74 -17.63
CA LEU A 162 -12.20 4.88 -16.50
C LEU A 162 -13.70 4.52 -16.53
N GLN A 163 -14.03 3.24 -16.34
CA GLN A 163 -15.42 2.75 -16.31
C GLN A 163 -15.58 1.55 -15.36
N PRO A 164 -16.76 1.33 -14.76
CA PRO A 164 -17.05 0.11 -14.02
C PRO A 164 -17.11 -1.11 -14.95
N TYR A 165 -16.83 -2.29 -14.41
CA TYR A 165 -16.81 -3.57 -15.09
C TYR A 165 -17.22 -4.69 -14.14
N THR A 166 -17.98 -5.69 -14.58
CA THR A 166 -18.33 -6.85 -13.73
C THR A 166 -18.08 -8.11 -14.52
N PHE A 167 -17.31 -9.02 -13.93
CA PHE A 167 -17.21 -10.39 -14.44
C PHE A 167 -18.52 -11.16 -14.24
N ASP A 168 -18.67 -12.26 -14.95
CA ASP A 168 -19.81 -13.17 -14.84
C ASP A 168 -19.34 -14.62 -14.60
N PRO A 169 -19.54 -15.19 -13.39
CA PRO A 169 -20.17 -14.56 -12.23
C PRO A 169 -19.40 -13.35 -11.66
N PRO A 170 -20.05 -12.49 -10.86
CA PRO A 170 -19.37 -11.35 -10.22
C PRO A 170 -18.31 -11.79 -9.21
N ILE A 171 -17.26 -10.98 -9.06
CA ILE A 171 -16.21 -11.16 -8.06
C ILE A 171 -16.50 -10.24 -6.88
N TYR A 172 -16.65 -10.80 -5.69
CA TYR A 172 -17.02 -10.05 -4.49
C TYR A 172 -15.79 -9.51 -3.74
N ALA A 173 -15.75 -8.22 -3.41
CA ALA A 173 -14.64 -7.61 -2.66
C ALA A 173 -13.24 -8.06 -3.16
N PRO A 174 -12.95 -7.90 -4.47
CA PRO A 174 -11.63 -8.21 -5.04
C PRO A 174 -10.55 -7.35 -4.39
N ASN A 175 -9.43 -7.97 -4.02
CA ASN A 175 -8.37 -7.31 -3.24
C ASN A 175 -7.00 -7.35 -3.90
N GLY A 176 -6.56 -8.53 -4.35
CA GLY A 176 -5.31 -8.71 -5.09
C GLY A 176 -5.58 -9.25 -6.48
N ALA A 177 -4.71 -8.96 -7.44
CA ALA A 177 -4.80 -9.56 -8.76
C ALA A 177 -3.45 -9.67 -9.47
N THR A 178 -3.34 -10.70 -10.30
CA THR A 178 -2.24 -10.83 -11.25
C THR A 178 -2.73 -11.44 -12.56
N ILE A 179 -1.86 -11.40 -13.58
CA ILE A 179 -2.13 -12.00 -14.88
C ILE A 179 -1.11 -13.11 -15.14
N TYR A 180 -1.59 -14.24 -15.66
CA TYR A 180 -0.75 -15.33 -16.15
C TYR A 180 -1.42 -16.03 -17.33
N LYS A 181 -0.67 -16.19 -18.41
CA LYS A 181 -1.08 -16.73 -19.71
C LYS A 181 -2.39 -16.13 -20.22
N GLY A 182 -2.48 -14.80 -20.13
CA GLY A 182 -3.65 -14.02 -20.57
C GLY A 182 -4.91 -14.16 -19.72
N LYS A 183 -4.87 -14.91 -18.60
CA LYS A 183 -5.95 -14.98 -17.61
C LYS A 183 -5.62 -14.14 -16.39
N LEU A 184 -6.64 -13.51 -15.83
CA LEU A 184 -6.55 -12.83 -14.54
C LEU A 184 -6.79 -13.83 -13.42
N TYR A 185 -6.08 -13.66 -12.31
CA TYR A 185 -6.30 -14.38 -11.07
C TYR A 185 -6.54 -13.34 -9.98
N TRP A 186 -7.72 -13.39 -9.38
CA TRP A 186 -8.17 -12.46 -8.36
C TRP A 186 -8.18 -13.13 -7.00
N ALA A 187 -7.62 -12.44 -6.01
CA ALA A 187 -7.84 -12.72 -4.62
C ALA A 187 -9.22 -12.16 -4.21
N GLN A 188 -10.06 -13.03 -3.68
CA GLN A 188 -11.42 -12.73 -3.29
C GLN A 188 -11.55 -12.75 -1.76
N SER A 189 -12.11 -11.68 -1.20
CA SER A 189 -12.46 -11.57 0.22
C SER A 189 -13.89 -12.08 0.47
N GLY A 190 -14.28 -12.27 1.73
CA GLY A 190 -15.68 -12.53 2.08
C GLY A 190 -15.86 -13.40 3.31
N GLY A 191 -17.04 -14.01 3.44
CA GLY A 191 -17.45 -14.86 4.55
C GLY A 191 -18.30 -16.04 4.09
N SER A 192 -19.24 -16.50 4.89
CA SER A 192 -20.15 -17.62 4.59
C SER A 192 -21.43 -17.20 3.86
N LYS A 193 -21.86 -15.94 4.01
CA LYS A 193 -23.07 -15.36 3.41
C LYS A 193 -23.13 -15.52 1.89
N SER A 194 -24.32 -15.84 1.40
CA SER A 194 -24.69 -15.66 0.00
C SER A 194 -25.45 -14.33 -0.14
N LEU A 195 -25.13 -13.59 -1.18
CA LEU A 195 -25.74 -12.31 -1.54
C LEU A 195 -26.78 -12.51 -2.66
N GLU A 196 -27.55 -11.47 -2.94
CA GLU A 196 -28.51 -11.41 -4.05
C GLU A 196 -29.52 -12.58 -4.07
N GLY A 197 -30.03 -12.97 -2.90
CA GLY A 197 -30.99 -14.07 -2.79
C GLY A 197 -30.38 -15.45 -3.11
N GLY A 198 -29.07 -15.61 -2.94
CA GLY A 198 -28.36 -16.88 -3.14
C GLY A 198 -27.61 -16.98 -4.47
N ARG A 199 -27.61 -15.93 -5.30
CA ARG A 199 -26.98 -15.95 -6.63
C ARG A 199 -25.47 -15.70 -6.60
N LEU A 200 -24.98 -15.04 -5.56
CA LEU A 200 -23.56 -14.75 -5.40
C LEU A 200 -23.06 -15.32 -4.08
N GLU A 201 -22.14 -16.28 -4.14
CA GLU A 201 -21.45 -16.80 -2.95
C GLU A 201 -20.23 -15.93 -2.65
N ALA A 202 -20.31 -15.08 -1.62
CA ALA A 202 -19.26 -14.17 -1.20
C ALA A 202 -18.19 -14.89 -0.35
N ARG A 203 -17.62 -15.98 -0.88
CA ARG A 203 -16.64 -16.82 -0.16
C ARG A 203 -15.21 -16.33 -0.43
N PRO A 204 -14.31 -16.36 0.57
CA PRO A 204 -12.90 -16.07 0.33
C PRO A 204 -12.27 -17.15 -0.56
N GLY A 205 -11.41 -16.75 -1.50
CA GLY A 205 -10.86 -17.69 -2.48
C GLY A 205 -10.04 -17.03 -3.58
N ILE A 206 -9.65 -17.84 -4.57
CA ILE A 206 -9.00 -17.38 -5.80
C ILE A 206 -9.97 -17.59 -6.95
N VAL A 207 -10.20 -16.54 -7.73
CA VAL A 207 -11.05 -16.54 -8.92
C VAL A 207 -10.21 -16.35 -10.16
N ALA A 208 -10.25 -17.30 -11.09
CA ALA A 208 -9.70 -17.12 -12.42
C ALA A 208 -10.73 -16.39 -13.30
N ALA A 209 -10.28 -15.42 -14.09
CA ALA A 209 -11.15 -14.68 -15.00
C ALA A 209 -10.50 -14.49 -16.37
N ASP A 210 -11.31 -14.58 -17.42
CA ASP A 210 -10.92 -14.24 -18.79
C ASP A 210 -11.31 -12.79 -19.07
N PRO A 211 -10.34 -11.86 -19.21
CA PRO A 211 -10.65 -10.45 -19.43
C PRO A 211 -11.29 -10.17 -20.80
N LYS A 212 -11.20 -11.10 -21.76
CA LYS A 212 -11.80 -10.94 -23.10
C LYS A 212 -13.27 -11.32 -23.13
N THR A 213 -13.62 -12.42 -22.45
CA THR A 213 -15.01 -12.91 -22.42
C THR A 213 -15.80 -12.41 -21.22
N GLY A 214 -15.11 -11.91 -20.20
CA GLY A 214 -15.70 -11.49 -18.93
C GLY A 214 -16.13 -12.65 -18.04
N LYS A 215 -15.79 -13.89 -18.39
CA LYS A 215 -16.16 -15.07 -17.59
C LYS A 215 -15.19 -15.29 -16.43
N SER A 216 -15.73 -15.68 -15.28
CA SER A 216 -14.95 -15.99 -14.09
C SER A 216 -15.31 -17.36 -13.49
N GLU A 217 -14.40 -17.93 -12.70
CA GLU A 217 -14.55 -19.20 -12.02
C GLU A 217 -13.71 -19.26 -10.74
N THR A 218 -14.30 -19.69 -9.63
CA THR A 218 -13.56 -19.96 -8.39
C THR A 218 -12.71 -21.23 -8.54
N ILE A 219 -11.40 -21.11 -8.37
CA ILE A 219 -10.44 -22.22 -8.51
C ILE A 219 -9.84 -22.70 -7.18
N LEU A 220 -10.01 -21.91 -6.11
CA LEU A 220 -9.62 -22.26 -4.74
C LEU A 220 -10.56 -21.56 -3.76
N ASN A 221 -11.07 -22.28 -2.76
CA ASN A 221 -12.07 -21.73 -1.82
C ASN A 221 -11.94 -22.21 -0.36
N ASN A 222 -11.03 -23.14 -0.06
CA ASN A 222 -10.82 -23.62 1.30
C ASN A 222 -9.43 -24.23 1.49
N PHE A 223 -9.05 -24.41 2.76
CA PHE A 223 -7.92 -25.22 3.19
C PHE A 223 -8.39 -26.26 4.21
N TYR A 224 -8.45 -27.53 3.79
CA TYR A 224 -8.98 -28.65 4.60
C TYR A 224 -10.39 -28.40 5.18
N GLY A 225 -11.25 -27.71 4.42
CA GLY A 225 -12.61 -27.36 4.85
C GLY A 225 -12.72 -26.07 5.66
N TYR A 226 -11.61 -25.43 6.04
CA TYR A 226 -11.62 -24.08 6.60
C TYR A 226 -11.67 -23.04 5.49
N TYR A 227 -12.48 -22.00 5.66
CA TYR A 227 -12.33 -20.81 4.83
C TYR A 227 -10.99 -20.14 5.11
N PHE A 228 -10.40 -19.58 4.06
CA PHE A 228 -9.34 -18.59 4.20
C PHE A 228 -9.87 -17.37 4.97
N ASN A 229 -8.98 -16.65 5.64
CA ASN A 229 -9.35 -15.46 6.41
C ASN A 229 -9.76 -14.32 5.47
N GLN A 230 -8.89 -14.04 4.50
CA GLN A 230 -9.05 -13.12 3.38
C GLN A 230 -7.85 -13.35 2.47
N ILE A 231 -8.02 -14.00 1.32
CA ILE A 231 -6.93 -13.99 0.34
C ILE A 231 -6.75 -12.54 -0.10
N ASN A 232 -5.58 -11.96 0.18
CA ASN A 232 -5.36 -10.52 0.08
C ASN A 232 -4.59 -10.16 -1.18
N ASP A 233 -3.35 -10.61 -1.34
CA ASP A 233 -2.60 -10.45 -2.59
C ASP A 233 -2.05 -11.79 -3.10
N LEU A 234 -1.73 -11.85 -4.39
CA LEU A 234 -1.23 -13.07 -5.03
C LEU A 234 -0.24 -12.79 -6.17
N VAL A 235 0.64 -13.76 -6.40
CA VAL A 235 1.57 -13.78 -7.53
C VAL A 235 1.63 -15.19 -8.11
N VAL A 236 1.84 -15.30 -9.43
CA VAL A 236 1.94 -16.59 -10.13
C VAL A 236 3.38 -16.80 -10.57
N ASP A 237 3.95 -17.95 -10.26
CA ASP A 237 5.28 -18.33 -10.73
C ASP A 237 5.25 -18.87 -12.17
N SER A 238 6.43 -19.05 -12.77
CA SER A 238 6.62 -19.52 -14.13
C SER A 238 5.99 -20.88 -14.40
N LYS A 239 5.80 -21.70 -13.35
CA LYS A 239 5.16 -23.02 -13.41
C LYS A 239 3.64 -22.96 -13.29
N GLY A 240 3.08 -21.78 -13.01
CA GLY A 240 1.66 -21.54 -12.82
C GLY A 240 1.18 -21.87 -11.42
N ASP A 241 2.07 -22.04 -10.44
CA ASP A 241 1.67 -22.15 -9.04
C ASP A 241 1.42 -20.73 -8.49
N ILE A 242 0.34 -20.59 -7.72
CA ILE A 242 -0.14 -19.32 -7.19
C ILE A 242 0.30 -19.20 -5.74
N TRP A 243 1.05 -18.16 -5.42
CA TRP A 243 1.50 -17.82 -4.07
C TRP A 243 0.66 -16.66 -3.56
N PHE A 244 0.12 -16.76 -2.35
CA PHE A 244 -0.85 -15.78 -1.86
C PHE A 244 -0.79 -15.58 -0.35
N THR A 245 -1.24 -14.42 0.10
CA THR A 245 -1.29 -14.02 1.50
C THR A 245 -2.72 -14.10 2.05
N ASP A 246 -2.85 -14.49 3.32
CA ASP A 246 -4.15 -14.71 3.98
C ASP A 246 -4.26 -13.99 5.35
N PRO A 247 -4.25 -12.64 5.37
CA PRO A 247 -4.44 -11.84 6.58
C PRO A 247 -5.90 -11.84 7.06
N GLN A 248 -6.16 -11.19 8.19
CA GLN A 248 -7.47 -11.16 8.85
C GLN A 248 -8.31 -9.90 8.56
N TYR A 249 -7.96 -9.09 7.55
CA TYR A 249 -8.59 -7.79 7.29
C TYR A 249 -10.11 -7.87 7.05
N ALA A 250 -10.61 -8.93 6.42
CA ALA A 250 -12.04 -9.10 6.16
C ALA A 250 -12.84 -9.19 7.47
N TRP A 251 -12.25 -9.74 8.53
CA TRP A 251 -12.85 -9.74 9.86
C TRP A 251 -12.84 -8.34 10.47
N PHE A 252 -11.69 -7.65 10.44
CA PHE A 252 -11.53 -6.30 11.02
C PHE A 252 -12.37 -5.21 10.33
N SER A 253 -12.78 -5.47 9.08
CA SER A 253 -13.56 -4.56 8.25
C SER A 253 -15.02 -5.02 8.07
N ASN A 254 -15.47 -6.03 8.81
CA ASN A 254 -16.83 -6.55 8.75
C ASN A 254 -17.26 -7.02 7.33
N LEU A 255 -16.31 -7.53 6.55
CA LEU A 255 -16.53 -8.17 5.25
C LEU A 255 -16.80 -9.67 5.40
N SER A 256 -16.21 -10.29 6.41
CA SER A 256 -16.49 -11.66 6.80
C SER A 256 -17.48 -11.72 7.96
N ASP A 257 -18.41 -12.65 7.88
CA ASP A 257 -19.32 -13.02 8.97
C ASP A 257 -18.87 -14.29 9.71
N THR A 258 -17.73 -14.86 9.31
CA THR A 258 -17.15 -16.08 9.88
C THR A 258 -15.84 -15.69 10.56
N PRO A 259 -15.66 -16.00 11.86
CA PRO A 259 -14.42 -15.68 12.54
C PRO A 259 -13.25 -16.46 11.91
N PRO A 260 -12.07 -15.83 11.75
CA PRO A 260 -10.83 -16.49 11.33
C PRO A 260 -10.57 -17.78 12.09
N ARG A 261 -10.36 -18.89 11.36
CA ARG A 261 -9.98 -20.21 11.92
C ARG A 261 -8.57 -20.64 11.51
N LEU A 262 -7.97 -19.92 10.57
CA LEU A 262 -6.59 -20.09 10.16
C LEU A 262 -5.77 -18.95 10.77
N GLN A 263 -4.54 -19.24 11.18
CA GLN A 263 -3.59 -18.18 11.50
C GLN A 263 -3.27 -17.38 10.23
N PRO A 264 -2.96 -16.07 10.33
CA PRO A 264 -2.41 -15.32 9.21
C PRO A 264 -1.21 -16.07 8.62
N SER A 265 -1.23 -16.31 7.31
CA SER A 265 -0.20 -17.13 6.67
C SER A 265 -0.08 -16.80 5.18
N THR A 266 1.05 -17.20 4.61
CA THR A 266 1.30 -17.22 3.18
C THR A 266 1.27 -18.66 2.69
N TYR A 267 0.60 -18.88 1.57
CA TYR A 267 0.37 -20.20 1.00
C TYR A 267 0.87 -20.28 -0.43
N ARG A 268 1.01 -21.51 -0.91
CA ARG A 268 1.21 -21.86 -2.31
C ARG A 268 0.12 -22.83 -2.74
N PHE A 269 -0.60 -22.50 -3.78
CA PHE A 269 -1.59 -23.34 -4.45
C PHE A 269 -1.07 -23.79 -5.82
N ARG A 270 -1.21 -25.08 -6.11
CA ARG A 270 -0.91 -25.66 -7.42
C ARG A 270 -2.21 -26.01 -8.14
N PRO A 271 -2.66 -25.21 -9.12
CA PRO A 271 -3.86 -25.52 -9.91
C PRO A 271 -3.79 -26.88 -10.60
N SER A 272 -2.60 -27.31 -11.03
CA SER A 272 -2.42 -28.59 -11.75
C SER A 272 -2.67 -29.84 -10.91
N THR A 273 -2.60 -29.75 -9.57
CA THR A 273 -2.84 -30.90 -8.68
C THR A 273 -3.87 -30.62 -7.59
N GLY A 274 -4.35 -29.38 -7.46
CA GLY A 274 -5.21 -28.96 -6.35
C GLY A 274 -4.49 -28.82 -5.00
N ALA A 275 -3.16 -28.97 -4.95
CA ALA A 275 -2.43 -29.01 -3.70
C ALA A 275 -2.20 -27.60 -3.14
N VAL A 276 -2.44 -27.42 -1.84
CA VAL A 276 -2.15 -26.17 -1.11
C VAL A 276 -1.16 -26.48 0.00
N SER A 277 -0.11 -25.68 0.15
CA SER A 277 0.87 -25.77 1.23
C SER A 277 1.11 -24.41 1.86
N ILE A 278 1.25 -24.37 3.18
CA ILE A 278 1.74 -23.20 3.91
C ILE A 278 3.23 -23.02 3.57
N VAL A 279 3.67 -21.77 3.38
CA VAL A 279 5.06 -21.44 3.06
C VAL A 279 5.67 -20.40 4.01
N ASP A 280 4.85 -19.62 4.71
CA ASP A 280 5.23 -18.80 5.87
C ASP A 280 4.00 -18.61 6.78
N ASP A 281 4.20 -18.68 8.09
CA ASP A 281 3.18 -18.37 9.10
C ASP A 281 3.69 -17.39 10.17
N THR A 282 4.80 -16.70 9.88
CA THR A 282 5.49 -15.85 10.84
C THR A 282 5.20 -14.36 10.65
N CYS A 283 4.68 -13.94 9.48
CA CYS A 283 4.15 -12.59 9.28
C CYS A 283 2.87 -12.37 10.10
N ARG A 284 2.74 -11.19 10.72
CA ARG A 284 1.59 -10.88 11.57
C ARG A 284 0.33 -10.63 10.75
N GLN A 285 0.44 -9.83 9.70
CA GLN A 285 -0.59 -9.66 8.68
C GLN A 285 0.09 -9.60 7.31
N PRO A 286 0.33 -10.77 6.67
CA PRO A 286 0.95 -10.80 5.35
C PRO A 286 0.04 -10.11 4.34
N ASN A 287 0.61 -9.27 3.49
CA ASN A 287 -0.15 -8.39 2.59
C ASN A 287 0.38 -8.50 1.15
N GLY A 288 0.96 -7.46 0.56
CA GLY A 288 1.54 -7.51 -0.78
C GLY A 288 2.60 -8.59 -0.92
N ILE A 289 2.57 -9.31 -2.04
CA ILE A 289 3.50 -10.39 -2.36
C ILE A 289 4.07 -10.22 -3.77
N ALA A 290 5.38 -10.41 -3.92
CA ALA A 290 6.05 -10.34 -5.21
C ALA A 290 7.20 -11.34 -5.30
N ILE A 291 7.46 -11.84 -6.50
CA ILE A 291 8.57 -12.76 -6.79
C ILE A 291 9.61 -12.05 -7.65
N SER A 292 10.90 -12.28 -7.39
CA SER A 292 11.98 -11.76 -8.23
C SER A 292 11.87 -12.29 -9.65
N ALA A 293 12.39 -11.54 -10.62
CA ALA A 293 12.35 -11.93 -12.04
C ALA A 293 13.06 -13.28 -12.31
N ASP A 294 14.04 -13.66 -11.49
CA ASP A 294 14.73 -14.95 -11.56
C ASP A 294 14.12 -16.05 -10.68
N GLU A 295 13.00 -15.76 -10.02
CA GLU A 295 12.23 -16.64 -9.13
C GLU A 295 13.03 -17.26 -7.98
N LYS A 296 14.10 -16.58 -7.53
CA LYS A 296 14.91 -17.02 -6.39
C LYS A 296 14.53 -16.35 -5.09
N THR A 297 13.87 -15.20 -5.15
CA THR A 297 13.52 -14.41 -3.96
C THR A 297 12.03 -14.11 -3.96
N MET A 298 11.38 -14.37 -2.82
CA MET A 298 10.01 -13.92 -2.54
C MET A 298 10.08 -12.71 -1.61
N TYR A 299 9.26 -11.70 -1.89
CA TYR A 299 9.07 -10.52 -1.06
C TYR A 299 7.64 -10.50 -0.52
N ILE A 300 7.49 -10.32 0.79
CA ILE A 300 6.18 -10.26 1.46
C ILE A 300 6.16 -9.04 2.36
N ALA A 301 5.20 -8.15 2.13
CA ALA A 301 4.86 -7.07 3.04
C ALA A 301 4.13 -7.63 4.28
N ASP A 302 4.54 -7.20 5.46
CA ASP A 302 3.85 -7.43 6.72
C ASP A 302 3.36 -6.09 7.26
N SER A 303 2.04 -5.91 7.19
CA SER A 303 1.32 -4.74 7.66
C SER A 303 0.67 -4.97 9.03
N GLY A 304 1.35 -5.73 9.89
CA GLY A 304 0.92 -6.08 11.24
C GLY A 304 0.51 -4.91 12.15
N SER A 305 0.90 -3.67 11.83
CA SER A 305 0.37 -2.45 12.48
C SER A 305 -1.12 -2.22 12.29
N VAL A 306 -1.72 -2.79 11.25
CA VAL A 306 -3.18 -2.84 11.06
C VAL A 306 -3.69 -4.11 11.73
N ASN A 307 -4.56 -3.98 12.74
CA ASN A 307 -5.00 -5.12 13.54
C ASN A 307 -6.45 -4.98 14.03
N GLY A 308 -7.02 -6.04 14.59
CA GLY A 308 -8.31 -6.04 15.27
C GLY A 308 -8.44 -7.22 16.23
N ASP A 309 -9.51 -7.23 17.01
CA ASP A 309 -9.79 -8.29 17.98
C ASP A 309 -10.45 -9.49 17.29
N VAL A 310 -9.82 -10.66 17.38
CA VAL A 310 -10.44 -11.90 16.90
C VAL A 310 -11.14 -12.59 18.07
N SER A 311 -12.42 -12.94 17.87
CA SER A 311 -13.22 -13.68 18.84
C SER A 311 -13.92 -14.85 18.16
N ASP A 312 -14.14 -15.94 18.91
CA ASP A 312 -14.92 -17.08 18.44
C ASP A 312 -16.41 -16.76 18.17
N SER A 313 -16.91 -15.62 18.66
CA SER A 313 -18.27 -15.16 18.40
C SER A 313 -18.35 -14.41 17.08
N ALA A 314 -19.15 -14.93 16.14
CA ALA A 314 -19.50 -14.28 14.87
C ALA A 314 -20.20 -12.92 15.05
N GLN A 315 -20.71 -12.61 16.25
CA GLN A 315 -21.36 -11.33 16.57
C GLN A 315 -20.36 -10.26 17.03
N ALA A 316 -19.14 -10.64 17.39
CA ALA A 316 -18.10 -9.73 17.86
C ALA A 316 -17.23 -9.26 16.69
N MET A 317 -17.83 -8.57 15.72
CA MET A 317 -17.06 -7.87 14.69
C MET A 317 -16.20 -6.78 15.37
N SER A 318 -14.89 -6.87 15.21
CA SER A 318 -13.95 -5.89 15.75
C SER A 318 -13.63 -4.83 14.72
N GLY A 319 -13.61 -3.57 15.10
CA GLY A 319 -13.10 -2.51 14.24
C GLY A 319 -11.61 -2.66 13.96
N THR A 320 -11.17 -2.07 12.85
CA THR A 320 -9.74 -1.97 12.53
C THR A 320 -9.07 -0.95 13.44
N THR A 321 -7.90 -1.30 13.94
CA THR A 321 -7.01 -0.47 14.76
C THR A 321 -5.66 -0.32 14.06
N PHE A 322 -5.00 0.81 14.29
CA PHE A 322 -3.65 1.06 13.77
C PHE A 322 -2.68 1.38 14.91
N ASN A 323 -1.56 0.65 14.96
CA ASN A 323 -0.45 0.90 15.89
C ASN A 323 0.86 1.10 15.12
N GLY A 324 1.19 2.37 14.84
CA GLY A 324 2.38 2.73 14.07
C GLY A 324 3.71 2.70 14.83
N THR A 325 3.72 2.48 16.15
CA THR A 325 4.91 2.72 16.99
C THR A 325 5.78 1.49 17.24
N THR A 326 5.23 0.26 17.22
CA THR A 326 6.00 -0.94 17.62
C THR A 326 5.64 -2.25 16.90
N VAL A 327 4.79 -2.21 15.88
CA VAL A 327 4.27 -3.41 15.19
C VAL A 327 4.68 -3.39 13.71
N GLY A 328 4.65 -4.56 13.05
CA GLY A 328 5.18 -4.79 11.69
C GLY A 328 4.66 -3.81 10.65
N ARG A 329 5.61 -3.14 9.96
CA ARG A 329 5.40 -2.24 8.81
C ARG A 329 6.55 -2.48 7.83
N THR A 330 6.81 -3.74 7.53
CA THR A 330 8.09 -4.22 7.03
C THR A 330 7.91 -5.10 5.81
N ILE A 331 8.77 -4.98 4.80
CA ILE A 331 8.87 -5.99 3.74
C ILE A 331 10.00 -6.95 4.11
N TYR A 332 9.71 -8.23 4.03
CA TYR A 332 10.67 -9.32 4.22
C TYR A 332 11.01 -9.98 2.89
N ALA A 333 12.29 -10.31 2.70
CA ALA A 333 12.76 -11.18 1.63
C ALA A 333 12.94 -12.61 2.15
N TYR A 334 12.72 -13.57 1.25
CA TYR A 334 12.88 -15.00 1.50
C TYR A 334 13.55 -15.66 0.30
N ASP A 335 14.39 -16.66 0.54
CA ASP A 335 14.93 -17.51 -0.52
C ASP A 335 13.90 -18.57 -0.89
N ILE A 336 13.69 -18.78 -2.19
CA ILE A 336 12.80 -19.81 -2.73
C ILE A 336 13.61 -21.10 -2.94
N LEU A 337 13.53 -22.01 -1.95
CA LEU A 337 14.25 -23.27 -1.99
C LEU A 337 13.50 -24.32 -2.81
N LYS A 338 14.20 -24.92 -3.79
CA LYS A 338 13.69 -25.97 -4.68
C LYS A 338 12.43 -25.55 -5.46
N GLY A 339 12.16 -24.25 -5.57
CA GLY A 339 10.91 -23.72 -6.13
C GLY A 339 9.68 -24.08 -5.29
N LYS A 340 9.80 -24.31 -3.97
CA LYS A 340 8.67 -24.76 -3.14
C LYS A 340 8.58 -24.13 -1.76
N PHE A 341 9.70 -23.91 -1.10
CA PHE A 341 9.71 -23.48 0.30
C PHE A 341 10.33 -22.10 0.41
N LEU A 342 9.84 -21.30 1.35
CA LEU A 342 10.48 -20.04 1.73
C LEU A 342 11.44 -20.31 2.89
N ALA A 343 12.62 -19.70 2.84
CA ALA A 343 13.63 -19.78 3.89
C ALA A 343 14.38 -18.45 4.03
N ASN A 344 15.23 -18.33 5.05
CA ASN A 344 16.11 -17.17 5.25
C ASN A 344 15.36 -15.82 5.26
N LYS A 345 14.23 -15.78 5.99
CA LYS A 345 13.44 -14.57 6.23
C LYS A 345 14.34 -13.45 6.74
N ARG A 346 14.35 -12.32 6.06
CA ARG A 346 15.16 -11.15 6.41
C ARG A 346 14.41 -9.85 6.12
N PRO A 347 14.40 -8.87 7.05
CA PRO A 347 13.80 -7.57 6.78
C PRO A 347 14.68 -6.80 5.78
N ILE A 348 14.07 -6.16 4.79
CA ILE A 348 14.79 -5.35 3.79
C ILE A 348 14.27 -3.92 3.71
N TYR A 349 13.13 -3.63 4.34
CA TYR A 349 12.51 -2.31 4.28
C TYR A 349 11.52 -2.13 5.42
N VAL A 350 11.43 -0.91 5.93
CA VAL A 350 10.37 -0.45 6.83
C VAL A 350 9.69 0.76 6.21
N ALA A 351 8.36 0.77 6.20
CA ALA A 351 7.61 1.87 5.59
C ALA A 351 7.90 3.20 6.28
N GLN A 352 8.30 4.19 5.48
CA GLN A 352 8.52 5.55 5.97
C GLN A 352 7.24 6.13 6.55
N ASP A 353 6.11 5.84 5.89
CA ASP A 353 4.77 6.27 6.24
C ASP A 353 3.82 5.08 6.27
N TRP A 354 2.94 5.01 7.26
CA TRP A 354 1.92 3.96 7.40
C TRP A 354 2.50 2.55 7.21
N ILE A 355 1.93 1.73 6.33
CA ILE A 355 2.32 0.34 6.09
C ILE A 355 2.79 0.13 4.65
N PRO A 356 3.68 -0.85 4.40
CA PRO A 356 3.79 -1.41 3.06
C PRO A 356 2.51 -2.20 2.76
N ASP A 357 1.87 -1.88 1.65
CA ASP A 357 0.64 -2.54 1.20
C ASP A 357 0.98 -3.41 -0.04
N GLY A 358 0.46 -3.09 -1.23
CA GLY A 358 0.84 -3.76 -2.47
C GLY A 358 2.31 -3.57 -2.85
N VAL A 359 2.98 -4.67 -3.21
CA VAL A 359 4.40 -4.71 -3.63
C VAL A 359 4.51 -5.23 -5.07
N LYS A 360 5.42 -4.67 -5.87
CA LYS A 360 5.80 -5.17 -7.19
C LYS A 360 7.32 -5.13 -7.37
N VAL A 361 7.83 -6.01 -8.24
CA VAL A 361 9.25 -6.09 -8.60
C VAL A 361 9.43 -5.58 -10.02
N ALA A 362 10.42 -4.74 -10.24
CA ALA A 362 10.86 -4.33 -11.57
C ALA A 362 11.82 -5.35 -12.19
N THR A 363 11.96 -5.33 -13.52
CA THR A 363 12.82 -6.27 -14.26
C THR A 363 14.28 -6.26 -13.79
N ASN A 364 14.77 -5.12 -13.32
CA ASN A 364 16.13 -4.94 -12.80
C ASN A 364 16.27 -5.21 -11.29
N GLY A 365 15.22 -5.68 -10.63
CA GLY A 365 15.24 -6.10 -9.23
C GLY A 365 14.72 -5.10 -8.22
N TYR A 366 14.61 -3.80 -8.54
CA TYR A 366 14.06 -2.82 -7.60
C TYR A 366 12.63 -3.19 -7.19
N LEU A 367 12.29 -2.94 -5.93
CA LEU A 367 10.93 -3.10 -5.43
C LEU A 367 10.21 -1.76 -5.48
N VAL A 368 8.90 -1.80 -5.73
CA VAL A 368 8.01 -0.65 -5.63
C VAL A 368 6.85 -1.05 -4.73
N THR A 369 6.57 -0.26 -3.70
CA THR A 369 5.51 -0.55 -2.71
C THR A 369 4.65 0.67 -2.43
N GLY A 370 3.35 0.46 -2.25
CA GLY A 370 2.48 1.45 -1.60
C GLY A 370 2.94 1.66 -0.16
N ALA A 371 3.00 2.92 0.29
CA ALA A 371 3.43 3.27 1.64
C ALA A 371 2.79 4.59 2.09
N GLY A 372 1.55 4.58 2.55
CA GLY A 372 0.85 5.81 2.96
C GLY A 372 0.61 6.74 1.77
N LEU A 373 1.00 8.02 1.87
CA LEU A 373 0.80 9.05 0.84
C LEU A 373 1.79 8.95 -0.35
N GLY A 374 1.95 7.75 -0.89
CA GLY A 374 2.81 7.55 -2.05
C GLY A 374 3.30 6.12 -2.22
N VAL A 375 4.32 5.99 -3.06
CA VAL A 375 5.07 4.74 -3.26
C VAL A 375 6.55 4.96 -3.00
N ASP A 376 7.19 3.96 -2.40
CA ASP A 376 8.64 3.92 -2.20
C ASP A 376 9.27 2.94 -3.20
N VAL A 377 10.39 3.35 -3.79
CA VAL A 377 11.25 2.50 -4.63
C VAL A 377 12.46 2.10 -3.81
N ILE A 378 12.68 0.79 -3.68
CA ILE A 378 13.64 0.20 -2.75
C ILE A 378 14.65 -0.62 -3.53
N ASP A 379 15.93 -0.44 -3.21
CA ASP A 379 16.98 -1.36 -3.58
C ASP A 379 16.96 -2.55 -2.60
N PRO A 380 16.56 -3.76 -3.03
CA PRO A 380 16.48 -4.90 -2.11
C PRO A 380 17.85 -5.49 -1.75
N GLU A 381 18.91 -5.18 -2.50
CA GLU A 381 20.26 -5.67 -2.20
C GLU A 381 20.89 -4.85 -1.07
N GLU A 382 20.73 -3.52 -1.13
CA GLU A 382 21.18 -2.61 -0.06
C GLU A 382 20.17 -2.47 1.09
N GLY A 383 18.88 -2.76 0.84
CA GLY A 383 17.80 -2.60 1.82
C GLY A 383 17.43 -1.13 2.08
N THR A 384 17.67 -0.25 1.12
CA THR A 384 17.49 1.20 1.26
C THR A 384 16.47 1.76 0.27
N VAL A 385 15.77 2.82 0.68
CA VAL A 385 14.88 3.56 -0.22
C VAL A 385 15.71 4.44 -1.15
N VAL A 386 15.50 4.26 -2.47
CA VAL A 386 16.15 5.03 -3.53
C VAL A 386 15.41 6.36 -3.75
N MET A 387 14.09 6.28 -3.82
CA MET A 387 13.22 7.45 -3.99
C MET A 387 11.79 7.16 -3.53
N ARG A 388 11.02 8.23 -3.34
CA ARG A 388 9.59 8.22 -3.05
C ARG A 388 8.85 9.04 -4.09
N ILE A 389 7.74 8.52 -4.60
CA ILE A 389 6.75 9.29 -5.37
C ILE A 389 5.62 9.67 -4.42
N GLN A 390 5.32 10.96 -4.30
CA GLN A 390 4.28 11.47 -3.40
C GLN A 390 2.93 11.60 -4.08
N THR A 391 1.87 11.39 -3.31
CA THR A 391 0.48 11.58 -3.73
C THR A 391 -0.30 12.35 -2.66
N ASP A 392 -1.44 12.93 -3.04
CA ASP A 392 -2.38 13.57 -2.12
C ASP A 392 -3.41 12.60 -1.52
N TYR A 393 -3.27 11.30 -1.84
CA TYR A 393 -4.10 10.21 -1.34
C TYR A 393 -3.25 9.01 -0.93
N PRO A 394 -3.75 8.16 -0.02
CA PRO A 394 -3.07 6.91 0.35
C PRO A 394 -3.06 5.94 -0.82
N VAL A 395 -1.88 5.47 -1.22
CA VAL A 395 -1.72 4.44 -2.24
C VAL A 395 -1.80 3.06 -1.58
N GLN A 396 -2.68 2.20 -2.10
CA GLN A 396 -2.83 0.83 -1.60
C GLN A 396 -2.08 -0.16 -2.49
N ASN A 397 -2.16 -0.02 -3.82
CA ASN A 397 -1.50 -0.96 -4.71
C ASN A 397 -1.17 -0.31 -6.06
N LEU A 398 -0.39 -1.03 -6.86
CA LEU A 398 0.26 -0.50 -8.06
C LEU A 398 0.50 -1.57 -9.13
N ALA A 399 0.55 -1.14 -10.39
CA ALA A 399 0.85 -1.98 -11.54
C ALA A 399 1.77 -1.27 -12.53
N PHE A 400 2.75 -2.01 -13.05
CA PHE A 400 3.44 -1.59 -14.26
C PHE A 400 2.54 -1.80 -15.48
N ALA A 401 2.50 -0.82 -16.38
CA ALA A 401 1.63 -0.82 -17.56
C ALA A 401 2.27 -0.08 -18.76
N GLY A 402 1.54 -0.07 -19.86
CA GLY A 402 1.99 0.45 -21.15
C GLY A 402 2.78 -0.57 -21.96
N LYS A 403 2.89 -0.33 -23.27
CA LYS A 403 3.57 -1.24 -24.23
C LYS A 403 5.00 -1.57 -23.84
N ASP A 404 5.69 -0.60 -23.26
CA ASP A 404 7.07 -0.70 -22.78
C ASP A 404 7.18 -1.07 -21.29
N ARG A 405 6.05 -1.21 -20.57
CA ARG A 405 5.97 -1.47 -19.12
C ARG A 405 6.67 -0.41 -18.26
N LYS A 406 6.82 0.80 -18.79
CA LYS A 406 7.50 1.93 -18.14
C LYS A 406 6.53 2.99 -17.60
N GLN A 407 5.25 2.64 -17.50
CA GLN A 407 4.28 3.41 -16.73
C GLN A 407 4.01 2.70 -15.42
N LEU A 408 4.02 3.41 -14.30
CA LEU A 408 3.45 2.92 -13.05
C LEU A 408 2.07 3.52 -12.86
N TRP A 409 1.08 2.68 -12.62
CA TRP A 409 -0.26 3.09 -12.25
C TRP A 409 -0.52 2.71 -10.81
N MET A 410 -0.89 3.70 -10.02
CA MET A 410 -1.13 3.60 -8.58
C MET A 410 -2.61 3.85 -8.31
N VAL A 411 -3.20 3.06 -7.44
CA VAL A 411 -4.60 3.19 -7.02
C VAL A 411 -4.67 3.24 -5.49
N GLY A 412 -5.68 3.91 -4.96
CA GLY A 412 -5.93 3.94 -3.53
C GLY A 412 -7.10 4.83 -3.15
N ILE A 413 -7.03 5.45 -1.98
CA ILE A 413 -8.20 6.10 -1.37
C ILE A 413 -8.43 7.50 -1.95
N GLY A 414 -9.17 7.56 -3.06
CA GLY A 414 -9.61 8.81 -3.69
C GLY A 414 -8.85 9.20 -4.95
N GLY A 415 -7.89 8.40 -5.41
CA GLY A 415 -7.11 8.75 -6.60
C GLY A 415 -6.57 7.56 -7.39
N VAL A 416 -6.32 7.85 -8.67
CA VAL A 416 -5.48 7.04 -9.56
C VAL A 416 -4.40 7.94 -10.14
N THR A 417 -3.13 7.52 -10.06
CA THR A 417 -1.99 8.30 -10.56
C THR A 417 -1.15 7.47 -11.51
N ARG A 418 -0.75 8.09 -12.61
CA ARG A 418 0.21 7.55 -13.57
C ARG A 418 1.56 8.21 -13.35
N VAL A 419 2.61 7.41 -13.26
CA VAL A 419 4.01 7.84 -13.34
C VAL A 419 4.59 7.36 -14.65
N ASN A 420 5.25 8.24 -15.40
CA ASN A 420 6.12 7.85 -16.51
C ASN A 420 7.57 7.98 -16.05
N TRP A 421 8.35 6.94 -16.27
CA TRP A 421 9.76 6.83 -15.87
C TRP A 421 10.46 5.78 -16.75
N GLU A 422 11.69 5.39 -16.43
CA GLU A 422 12.47 4.37 -17.15
C GLU A 422 12.51 3.00 -16.44
N LEU A 423 11.93 2.88 -15.24
CA LEU A 423 11.84 1.62 -14.53
C LEU A 423 10.81 0.69 -15.17
N GLU A 424 11.32 -0.39 -15.76
CA GLU A 424 10.53 -1.35 -16.51
C GLU A 424 9.99 -2.47 -15.61
N GLY A 425 8.67 -2.68 -15.64
CA GLY A 425 8.03 -3.81 -14.98
C GLY A 425 8.37 -5.16 -15.61
N VAL A 426 8.29 -6.22 -14.82
CA VAL A 426 8.48 -7.60 -15.31
C VAL A 426 7.49 -7.92 -16.41
N LYS A 427 7.94 -8.66 -17.43
CA LYS A 427 7.07 -9.14 -18.50
C LYS A 427 6.11 -10.20 -17.93
N LEU A 428 4.83 -9.86 -17.89
CA LEU A 428 3.76 -10.79 -17.52
C LEU A 428 3.29 -11.47 -18.82
N GLU A 429 3.51 -12.78 -18.96
CA GLU A 429 3.07 -13.58 -20.12
C GLU A 429 1.71 -14.21 -19.89
#